data_AF-A0A5E8ATW8-F1
#
_entry.id   AF-A0A5E8ATW8-F1
#
_cell.length_a   1.000
_cell.length_b   1.000
_cell.length_c   1.000
_cell.angle_alpha   90.00
_cell.angle_beta   90.00
_cell.angle_gamma   90.00
#
_symmetry.space_group_name_H-M   'P 1'
#
loop_
_entity.id
_entity.type
_entity.pdbx_description
1 polymer ?
#
loop_
_entity_poly.entity_id
_entity_poly.type
_entity_poly.pdbx_seq_one_letter_code
_entity_poly.pdbx_strand_id
1 'polypeptide(L)'
;MLTDKFKIRFECVKAPKPFVGLNGYEQGSVYQGRKYNGMYEISVKWGNGEQTKLIERKLFSEFFQEIDVNEDNKDKRNMSLCV
;
A
#
# COMPACT_ATOMS: atom_id res chain seq x y z
N MET A 1 -16.30 16.50 -14.57
CA MET A 1 -15.13 15.62 -14.73
C MET A 1 -15.08 14.69 -13.53
N LEU A 2 -15.52 13.43 -13.67
CA LEU A 2 -15.32 12.43 -12.63
C LEU A 2 -13.82 12.16 -12.56
N THR A 3 -13.14 12.73 -11.56
CA THR A 3 -11.80 12.26 -11.23
C THR A 3 -12.02 10.90 -10.58
N ASP A 4 -11.85 9.82 -11.35
CA ASP A 4 -12.03 8.46 -10.86
C ASP A 4 -10.98 8.16 -9.79
N LYS A 5 -11.32 8.52 -8.55
CA LYS A 5 -10.55 8.26 -7.34
C LYS A 5 -10.97 6.90 -6.83
N PHE A 6 -10.17 5.88 -7.14
CA PHE A 6 -10.45 4.52 -6.66
C PHE A 6 -9.86 4.35 -5.27
N LYS A 7 -10.69 3.90 -4.32
CA LYS A 7 -10.18 3.44 -3.02
C LYS A 7 -9.41 2.16 -3.26
N ILE A 8 -8.19 2.10 -2.74
CA ILE A 8 -7.34 0.91 -2.77
C ILE A 8 -6.99 0.51 -1.34
N ARG A 9 -6.72 -0.77 -1.15
CA ARG A 9 -6.03 -1.26 0.03
C ARG A 9 -4.65 -1.75 -0.39
N PHE A 10 -3.67 -1.59 0.47
CA PHE A 10 -2.31 -1.99 0.15
C PHE A 10 -1.56 -2.44 1.39
N GLU A 11 -0.73 -3.45 1.23
CA GLU A 11 0.16 -3.94 2.26
C GLU A 11 1.53 -3.30 2.10
N CYS A 12 2.14 -2.92 3.21
CA CYS A 12 3.55 -2.51 3.25
C CYS A 12 4.43 -3.76 3.21
N VAL A 13 5.00 -4.08 2.05
CA VAL A 13 5.91 -5.24 1.90
C VAL A 13 7.33 -4.93 2.38
N LYS A 14 7.69 -3.65 2.44
CA LYS A 14 9.03 -3.21 2.81
C LYS A 14 8.96 -1.91 3.59
N ALA A 15 9.48 -1.92 4.82
CA ALA A 15 9.56 -0.72 5.63
C ALA A 15 10.38 0.36 4.91
N PRO A 16 9.79 1.51 4.56
CA PRO A 16 10.49 2.56 3.84
C PRO A 16 11.55 3.20 4.73
N LYS A 17 12.67 3.58 4.12
CA LYS A 17 13.75 4.27 4.83
C LYS A 17 13.27 5.66 5.29
N PRO A 18 13.74 6.17 6.45
CA PRO A 18 13.28 7.45 7.00
C PRO A 18 13.44 8.65 6.04
N PHE A 19 14.37 8.55 5.10
CA PHE A 19 14.65 9.58 4.09
C PHE A 19 13.55 9.73 3.01
N VAL A 20 12.72 8.70 2.79
CA VAL A 20 11.67 8.72 1.75
C VAL A 20 10.43 9.50 2.24
N GLY A 21 10.43 9.91 3.51
CA GLY A 21 9.29 10.59 4.12
C GLY A 21 8.08 9.69 4.35
N LEU A 22 8.18 8.39 4.10
CA LEU A 22 7.13 7.41 4.37
C LEU A 22 7.25 6.87 5.81
N ASN A 23 7.44 7.76 6.78
CA ASN A 23 7.57 7.34 8.17
C ASN A 23 6.21 6.87 8.72
N GLY A 24 6.23 5.82 9.54
CA GLY A 24 5.04 5.27 10.19
C GLY A 24 4.36 4.11 9.43
N TYR A 25 4.85 3.72 8.26
CA TYR A 25 4.42 2.47 7.61
C TYR A 25 5.22 1.28 8.14
N GLU A 26 4.52 0.31 8.69
CA GLU A 26 5.08 -0.91 9.26
C GLU A 26 4.98 -2.05 8.26
N GLN A 27 6.04 -2.85 8.14
CA GLN A 27 6.05 -3.99 7.22
C GLN A 27 5.03 -5.05 7.67
N GLY A 28 4.25 -5.58 6.72
CA GLY A 28 3.15 -6.53 6.96
C GLY A 28 1.84 -5.86 7.39
N SER A 29 1.83 -4.54 7.60
CA SER A 29 0.60 -3.82 7.91
C SER A 29 -0.14 -3.42 6.63
N VAL A 30 -1.46 -3.52 6.71
CA VAL A 30 -2.37 -3.15 5.63
C VAL A 30 -2.93 -1.75 5.87
N TYR A 31 -2.84 -0.93 4.83
CA TYR A 31 -3.28 0.46 4.84
C TYR A 31 -4.33 0.70 3.75
N GLN A 32 -4.99 1.85 3.86
CA GLN A 32 -5.97 2.31 2.90
C GLN A 32 -5.45 3.54 2.17
N GLY A 33 -5.81 3.64 0.89
CA GLY A 33 -5.35 4.70 0.01
C GLY A 33 -6.35 5.04 -1.07
N ARG A 34 -5.93 5.96 -1.92
CA ARG A 34 -6.58 6.23 -3.20
C ARG A 34 -5.58 6.14 -4.33
N LYS A 35 -6.05 5.70 -5.47
CA LYS A 35 -5.31 5.72 -6.73
C LYS A 35 -6.02 6.65 -7.69
N TYR A 36 -5.25 7.49 -8.36
CA TYR A 36 -5.74 8.35 -9.43
C TYR A 36 -4.66 8.59 -10.46
N ASN A 37 -4.98 8.28 -11.72
CA ASN A 37 -4.16 8.56 -12.90
C ASN A 37 -2.65 8.24 -12.75
N GLY A 38 -2.33 7.05 -12.22
CA GLY A 38 -0.95 6.59 -12.04
C GLY A 38 -0.24 7.08 -10.76
N MET A 39 -0.92 7.88 -9.94
CA MET A 39 -0.46 8.30 -8.63
C MET A 39 -1.26 7.61 -7.51
N TYR A 40 -0.63 7.49 -6.36
CA TYR A 40 -1.12 6.80 -5.18
C TYR A 40 -1.10 7.76 -3.99
N GLU A 41 -2.28 8.08 -3.47
CA GLU A 41 -2.45 8.80 -2.24
C GLU A 41 -2.57 7.81 -1.09
N ILE A 42 -1.59 7.83 -0.20
CA ILE A 42 -1.45 6.90 0.91
C ILE A 42 -1.43 7.64 2.24
N SER A 43 -1.95 7.02 3.30
CA SER A 43 -1.84 7.55 4.66
C SER A 43 -1.74 6.40 5.66
N VAL A 44 -0.96 6.62 6.72
CA VAL A 44 -0.83 5.68 7.85
C VAL A 44 -2.16 5.59 8.62
N LYS A 45 -2.90 6.70 8.76
CA LYS A 45 -4.22 6.75 9.40
C LYS A 45 -5.25 7.41 8.48
N TRP A 46 -5.74 6.63 7.52
CA TRP A 46 -6.76 7.08 6.59
C TRP A 46 -8.03 7.55 7.31
N GLY A 47 -8.50 8.77 7.01
CA GLY A 47 -9.74 9.32 7.56
C GLY A 47 -9.62 10.08 8.89
N ASN A 48 -8.45 10.08 9.53
CA ASN A 48 -8.24 10.77 10.82
C ASN A 48 -7.71 12.22 10.67
N GLY A 49 -7.77 12.80 9.46
CA GLY A 49 -7.23 14.13 9.18
C GLY A 49 -5.70 14.21 9.17
N GLU A 50 -4.99 13.08 9.30
CA GLU A 50 -3.53 13.03 9.12
C GLU A 50 -3.13 13.30 7.68
N GLN A 51 -1.90 13.77 7.49
CA GLN A 51 -1.35 14.10 6.17
C GLN A 51 -1.39 12.87 5.25
N THR A 52 -2.07 13.01 4.11
CA THR A 52 -1.96 12.04 3.03
C THR A 52 -0.74 12.38 2.18
N LYS A 53 -0.05 11.35 1.69
CA LYS A 53 1.10 11.51 0.80
C LYS A 53 0.76 11.01 -0.57
N LEU A 54 1.02 11.86 -1.56
CA LEU A 54 0.92 11.49 -2.95
C LEU A 54 2.26 10.97 -3.43
N ILE A 55 2.29 9.74 -3.91
CA ILE A 55 3.49 9.11 -4.45
C ILE A 55 3.22 8.53 -5.85
N GLU A 56 4.27 8.45 -6.64
CA GLU A 56 4.20 7.83 -7.96
C GLU A 56 4.13 6.31 -7.87
N ARG A 57 3.57 5.67 -8.91
CA ARG A 57 3.50 4.21 -9.03
C ARG A 57 4.83 3.50 -8.77
N LYS A 58 5.95 4.05 -9.25
CA LYS A 58 7.29 3.42 -9.08
C LYS A 58 7.66 3.31 -7.60
N LEU A 59 7.51 4.41 -6.86
CA LEU A 59 7.80 4.45 -5.43
C LEU A 59 6.81 3.55 -4.68
N PHE A 60 5.54 3.59 -5.07
CA PHE A 60 4.51 2.76 -4.47
C PHE A 60 4.87 1.27 -4.60
N SER A 61 5.17 0.79 -5.81
CA SER A 61 5.50 -0.63 -6.07
C SER A 61 6.81 -1.09 -5.42
N GLU A 62 7.68 -0.19 -4.95
CA GLU A 62 8.92 -0.56 -4.26
C GLU A 62 8.68 -0.92 -2.78
N PHE A 63 7.69 -0.29 -2.15
CA PHE A 63 7.42 -0.41 -0.71
C PHE A 63 6.07 -1.04 -0.38
N PHE A 64 5.11 -0.95 -1.31
CA PHE A 64 3.73 -1.34 -1.11
C PHE A 64 3.24 -2.24 -2.24
N GLN A 65 2.30 -3.12 -1.89
CA GLN A 65 1.60 -3.97 -2.83
C GLN A 65 0.09 -3.74 -2.70
N GLU A 66 -0.58 -3.44 -3.82
CA GLU A 66 -2.04 -3.35 -3.84
C GLU A 66 -2.61 -4.73 -3.47
N ILE A 67 -3.48 -4.77 -2.45
CA ILE A 67 -4.22 -5.96 -2.11
C ILE A 67 -5.62 -5.83 -2.70
N ASP A 68 -6.01 -6.82 -3.49
CA ASP A 68 -7.34 -6.85 -4.08
C ASP A 68 -8.37 -7.11 -2.97
N VAL A 69 -9.46 -6.34 -2.95
CA VAL A 69 -10.49 -6.45 -1.88
C VAL A 69 -11.21 -7.81 -1.93
N ASN A 70 -11.00 -8.58 -3.01
CA ASN A 70 -11.50 -9.93 -3.18
C ASN A 70 -10.51 -11.06 -2.80
N GLU A 71 -9.26 -10.76 -2.41
CA GLU A 71 -8.25 -11.78 -2.05
C GLU A 71 -7.99 -11.90 -0.53
N ASP A 72 -9.03 -11.87 0.29
CA ASP A 72 -8.97 -12.38 1.69
C ASP A 72 -9.03 -13.92 1.71
N ASN A 73 -8.32 -14.58 0.79
CA ASN A 73 -8.23 -16.05 0.77
C ASN A 73 -7.03 -16.57 -0.04
N LYS A 74 -5.81 -16.23 0.40
CA LYS A 74 -4.62 -17.02 0.03
C LYS A 74 -3.56 -17.02 1.12
N ASP A 75 -4.00 -17.41 2.31
CA ASP A 75 -3.10 -17.94 3.32
C ASP A 75 -2.49 -19.27 2.79
N LYS A 76 -1.15 -19.34 2.83
CA LYS A 76 -0.33 -20.56 2.87
C LYS A 76 -0.43 -21.53 1.68
N ARG A 77 0.45 -21.38 0.70
CA ARG A 77 1.04 -22.56 0.02
C ARG A 77 2.57 -22.49 0.01
N ASN A 78 3.12 -23.33 0.87
CA ASN A 78 4.41 -23.99 0.84
C ASN A 78 5.69 -23.15 0.92
N MET A 79 6.05 -22.89 2.16
CA MET A 79 7.40 -23.20 2.65
C MET A 79 7.65 -24.73 2.53
N SER A 80 8.84 -25.09 2.06
CA SER A 80 9.47 -26.44 2.03
C SER A 80 8.93 -27.51 1.05
N LEU A 81 9.72 -27.78 0.00
CA LEU A 81 10.25 -29.13 -0.24
C LEU A 81 11.56 -29.03 -1.05
N CYS A 82 12.69 -28.91 -0.35
CA CYS A 82 13.95 -29.43 -0.84
C CYS A 82 14.11 -30.83 -0.23
N VAL A 83 13.75 -31.87 -0.99
CA VAL A 83 14.25 -33.25 -0.86
C VAL A 83 14.30 -33.83 -2.27
#